data_AF-A0A4Q3E901-F1
#
_entry.id   AF-A0A4Q3E901-F1
#
_cell.length_a   1.000
_cell.length_b   1.000
_cell.length_c   1.000
_cell.angle_alpha   90.00
_cell.angle_beta   90.00
_cell.angle_gamma   90.00
#
_symmetry.space_group_name_H-M   'P 1'
#
loop_
_entity.id
_entity.type
_entity.pdbx_description
1 polymer ?
#
loop_
_entity_poly.entity_id
_entity_poly.type
_entity_poly.pdbx_seq_one_letter_code
_entity_poly.pdbx_strand_id
1 'polypeptide(L)' 'MDWGTFAPYFGLGFGKGIPKNRFNVNVDLGAYYLQSPTVTAIGTKLLTNNDPNAAIIQNNMKDYRFMPVAQLNFNFRF' A
#
# COMPACT_ATOMS: atom_id res chain seq x y z
N MET A 1 12.66 -1.76 -6.31
CA MET A 1 12.15 -1.38 -4.98
C MET A 1 11.52 -2.63 -4.41
N ASP A 2 12.19 -3.26 -3.46
CA ASP A 2 11.69 -4.48 -2.81
C ASP A 2 10.99 -4.04 -1.53
N TRP A 3 9.67 -3.97 -1.57
CA TRP A 3 8.85 -3.78 -0.38
C TRP A 3 8.75 -5.19 0.20
N GLY A 4 9.45 -5.46 1.31
CA GLY A 4 9.71 -6.81 1.80
C GLY A 4 8.51 -7.75 1.73
N THR A 5 8.78 -9.06 1.60
CA THR A 5 7.87 -10.15 1.20
C THR A 5 6.53 -10.22 1.96
N PHE A 6 6.37 -9.47 3.04
CA PHE A 6 5.18 -9.43 3.88
C PHE A 6 4.73 -7.98 4.18
N ALA A 7 3.54 -7.62 3.69
CA ALA A 7 2.87 -6.35 3.97
C ALA A 7 1.51 -6.62 4.62
N PRO A 8 1.39 -6.52 5.97
CA PRO A 8 0.11 -6.74 6.63
C PRO A 8 -0.91 -5.68 6.19
N TYR A 9 -2.13 -6.14 5.91
CA TYR A 9 -3.26 -5.30 5.51
C TYR A 9 -4.26 -5.21 6.65
N PHE A 10 -4.73 -4.00 6.92
CA PHE A 10 -5.87 -3.78 7.79
C PHE A 10 -6.88 -2.87 7.08
N GLY A 11 -8.14 -3.29 7.07
CA GLY A 11 -9.20 -2.51 6.43
C GLY A 11 -10.54 -2.69 7.11
N LEU A 12 -11.38 -1.68 6.94
CA LEU A 12 -12.77 -1.65 7.35
C LEU A 12 -13.63 -1.66 6.08
N GLY A 13 -14.49 -2.67 6.00
CA GLY A 13 -15.50 -2.77 4.95
C GLY A 13 -16.83 -2.19 5.41
N PHE A 14 -17.41 -1.31 4.60
CA PHE A 14 -18.76 -0.79 4.79
C PHE A 14 -19.69 -1.37 3.72
N GLY A 15 -20.59 -2.25 4.15
CA GLY A 15 -21.52 -2.92 3.26
C GLY A 15 -22.12 -4.18 3.86
N LYS A 16 -23.08 -4.78 3.14
CA LYS A 16 -23.61 -6.09 3.50
C LYS A 16 -22.75 -7.17 2.87
N GLY A 17 -21.95 -7.89 3.66
CA GLY A 17 -21.13 -9.01 3.13
C GLY A 17 -21.95 -10.16 2.54
N ILE A 18 -23.22 -10.31 2.94
CA ILE A 18 -24.16 -11.28 2.36
C ILE A 18 -25.22 -10.51 1.55
N PRO A 19 -25.27 -10.68 0.22
CA PRO A 19 -26.27 -10.03 -0.62
C PRO A 19 -27.68 -10.54 -0.28
N LYS A 20 -28.56 -9.64 0.18
CA LYS A 20 -30.00 -9.92 0.37
C LYS A 20 -30.78 -9.85 -0.95
N ASN A 21 -30.28 -9.08 -1.92
CA ASN A 21 -30.80 -8.93 -3.28
C ASN A 21 -29.80 -9.48 -4.30
N ARG A 22 -30.21 -9.66 -5.57
CA ARG A 22 -29.36 -10.18 -6.67
C ARG A 22 -28.09 -9.38 -6.94
N PHE A 23 -28.06 -8.11 -6.56
CA PHE A 23 -26.93 -7.20 -6.74
C PHE A 23 -26.67 -6.41 -5.46
N ASN A 24 -25.39 -6.20 -5.14
CA ASN A 24 -24.94 -5.51 -3.93
C ASN A 24 -23.62 -4.77 -4.21
N VAL A 25 -23.47 -3.58 -3.64
CA VAL A 25 -22.27 -2.73 -3.78
C VAL A 25 -21.68 -2.51 -2.40
N ASN A 26 -20.40 -2.77 -2.22
CA ASN A 26 -19.69 -2.58 -0.96
C ASN A 26 -18.48 -1.67 -1.16
N VAL A 27 -18.13 -0.92 -0.13
CA VAL A 27 -16.99 -0.01 -0.14
C VAL A 27 -16.04 -0.48 0.95
N ASP A 28 -14.80 -0.76 0.57
CA ASP A 28 -13.76 -1.14 1.52
C ASP A 28 -12.70 -0.05 1.56
N LEU A 29 -12.32 0.34 2.78
CA LEU A 29 -11.23 1.27 3.04
C LEU A 29 -10.22 0.57 3.93
N GLY A 30 -8.98 0.49 3.48
CA GLY A 30 -7.92 -0.10 4.27
C GLY A 30 -6.59 0.58 4.02
N ALA A 31 -5.58 0.09 4.72
CA ALA A 31 -4.21 0.49 4.52
C ALA A 31 -3.30 -0.73 4.63
N TYR A 32 -2.33 -0.81 3.73
CA TYR A 32 -1.20 -1.73 3.88
C TYR A 32 -0.15 -1.04 4.74
N TYR A 33 0.38 -1.77 5.72
CA TYR A 33 1.58 -1.37 6.42
C TYR A 33 2.79 -1.96 5.69
N LEU A 34 3.44 -1.10 4.91
CA LEU A 34 4.64 -1.41 4.16
C LEU A 34 5.84 -1.42 5.08
N GLN A 35 6.72 -2.42 4.91
CA GLN A 35 8.04 -2.35 5.50
C GLN A 35 8.80 -1.16 4.91
N SER A 36 9.58 -0.48 5.74
CA SER A 36 10.45 0.61 5.29
C SER A 36 11.30 0.10 4.12
N PRO A 37 11.21 0.72 2.93
CA PRO A 37 11.93 0.22 1.78
C PRO A 37 13.42 0.25 2.08
N THR A 38 14.08 -0.89 1.97
CA THR A 38 15.54 -0.94 1.98
C THR A 38 15.98 -0.30 0.67
N VAL A 39 16.30 0.99 0.72
CA VAL A 39 16.88 1.71 -0.41
C VAL A 39 18.31 1.21 -0.57
N THR A 40 18.48 0.02 -1.12
CA THR A 40 19.77 -0.38 -1.68
C THR A 40 19.96 0.52 -2.88
N ALA A 41 20.64 1.64 -2.68
CA ALA A 41 21.07 2.56 -3.72
C ALA A 41 22.08 1.81 -4.60
N ILE A 42 21.61 0.86 -5.41
CA ILE A 42 22.34 0.35 -6.56
C ILE A 42 22.32 1.50 -7.54
N GLY A 43 23.29 2.41 -7.36
CA GLY A 43 23.44 3.61 -8.14
C GLY A 43 23.52 3.23 -9.61
N THR A 44 22.41 3.42 -10.33
CA THR A 44 22.38 3.48 -11.79
C THR A 44 23.05 4.78 -12.23
N LYS A 45 24.33 4.98 -11.88
CA LYS A 45 25.28 6.03 -12.29
C LYS A 45 24.83 7.51 -12.22
N LEU A 46 23.56 7.81 -11.90
CA LEU A 46 22.96 9.14 -11.84
C LEU A 46 22.75 9.65 -10.40
N LEU A 47 22.77 8.74 -9.42
CA LEU A 47 22.53 9.04 -8.00
C LEU A 47 23.79 8.93 -7.13
N THR A 48 24.90 8.43 -7.68
CA THR A 48 26.17 8.19 -6.95
C THR A 48 26.79 9.48 -6.39
N ASN A 49 26.46 10.65 -6.94
CA ASN A 49 26.94 11.95 -6.47
C ASN A 49 25.98 12.66 -5.48
N ASN A 50 24.94 11.98 -4.99
CA ASN A 50 23.88 12.58 -4.16
C ASN A 50 23.70 11.83 -2.82
N ASP A 51 24.79 11.29 -2.27
CA ASP A 51 24.88 10.54 -1.01
C ASP A 51 24.11 11.20 0.17
N PRO A 52 24.18 12.54 0.41
CA PRO A 52 23.40 13.17 1.47
C PRO A 52 21.88 13.12 1.22
N ASN A 53 21.48 13.20 -0.05
CA ASN A 53 20.09 13.19 -0.45
C ASN A 53 19.49 11.77 -0.37
N ALA A 54 20.30 10.73 -0.57
CA ALA A 54 19.84 9.35 -0.37
C ALA A 54 19.45 9.10 1.10
N ALA A 55 20.24 9.58 2.05
CA ALA A 55 19.93 9.48 3.49
C ALA A 55 18.66 10.27 3.87
N ILE A 56 18.44 11.43 3.26
CA ILE A 56 17.22 12.23 3.46
C ILE A 56 16.00 11.54 2.86
N ILE A 57 16.12 10.99 1.65
CA ILE A 57 15.03 10.24 0.99
C ILE A 57 14.68 9.02 1.84
N GLN A 58 15.66 8.26 2.32
CA GLN A 58 15.40 7.10 3.17
C GLN A 58 14.76 7.50 4.51
N ASN A 59 15.17 8.62 5.09
CA ASN A 59 14.53 9.18 6.28
C ASN A 59 13.10 9.67 6.02
N ASN A 60 12.78 10.24 4.87
CA ASN A 60 11.40 10.64 4.54
C ASN A 60 10.51 9.44 4.20
N MET A 61 11.07 8.42 3.53
CA MET A 61 10.35 7.19 3.20
C MET A 61 10.06 6.32 4.43
N LYS A 62 10.76 6.55 5.56
CA LYS A 62 10.48 5.85 6.82
C LYS A 62 9.08 6.15 7.36
N ASP A 63 8.51 7.30 7.03
CA ASP A 63 7.19 7.73 7.51
C ASP A 63 6.08 7.30 6.54
N TYR A 64 6.44 6.99 5.29
CA TYR A 64 5.54 6.50 4.23
C TYR A 64 5.33 4.99 4.28
N ARG A 65 5.03 4.46 5.47
CA ARG A 65 4.73 3.04 5.68
C ARG A 65 3.26 2.71 5.51
N PHE A 66 2.38 3.70 5.51
CA PHE A 66 0.94 3.47 5.33
C PHE A 66 0.55 3.78 3.90
N MET A 67 0.08 2.75 3.18
CA MET A 67 -0.47 2.90 1.85
C MET A 67 -2.00 2.75 1.93
N PRO A 68 -2.75 3.85 1.95
CA PRO A 68 -4.21 3.79 1.98
C PRO A 68 -4.75 3.26 0.65
N VAL A 69 -5.78 2.43 0.72
CA VAL A 69 -6.44 1.80 -0.42
C VAL A 69 -7.95 1.89 -0.23
N ALA A 70 -8.63 2.35 -1.28
CA ALA A 70 -10.09 2.37 -1.36
C ALA A 70 -10.53 1.44 -2.48
N GLN A 71 -11.52 0.58 -2.21
CA GLN A 71 -12.02 -0.41 -3.16
C GLN A 71 -13.54 -0.38 -3.20
N LEU A 72 -14.09 -0.50 -4.42
CA LEU A 72 -15.52 -0.66 -4.66
C LEU A 72 -15.76 -2.09 -5.16
N ASN A 73 -16.59 -2.83 -4.44
CA ASN A 73 -16.89 -4.22 -4.73
C ASN A 73 -18.32 -4.37 -5.23
N PHE A 74 -18.48 -5.08 -6.34
CA PHE A 74 -19.78 -5.41 -6.94
C PHE A 74 -20.03 -6.90 -6.78
N ASN A 75 -21.00 -7.24 -5.93
CA ASN A 75 -21.37 -8.61 -5.63
C ASN A 75 -22.67 -8.98 -6.35
N PHE A 76 -22.65 -10.05 -7.14
CA PHE A 76 -23.81 -10.57 -7.85
C PHE A 76 -24.13 -11.99 -7.40
N ARG A 77 -25.42 -12.27 -7.16
CA ARG A 77 -25.91 -13.61 -6.79
C ARG A 77 -26.88 -14.08 -7.87
N PHE A 78 -26.50 -15.13 -8.60
CA PHE A 78 -27.34 -15.83 -9.57
C PHE A 78 -28.44 -16.63 -8.86
#